data_AF-A0A8S9UF93-F1
#
_entry.id   AF-A0A8S9UF93-F1
#
_cell.length_a   1.000
_cell.length_b   1.000
_cell.length_c   1.000
_cell.angle_alpha   90.00
_cell.angle_beta   90.00
_cell.angle_gamma   90.00
#
_symmetry.space_group_name_H-M   'P 1'
#
loop_
_entity.id
_entity.type
_entity.pdbx_description
1 polymer ?
#
loop_
_entity_poly.entity_id
_entity_poly.type
_entity_poly.pdbx_seq_one_letter_code
_entity_poly.pdbx_strand_id
1 'polypeptide(L)'
;MNPFILVAATAVLVSLYRNYFEPQPTVWAAPSQLELTYFAEPGRAELSRLILSARDVVFEDVRLDQDAFLAIKPTGYLRLGSYTLIKIKQRVSISPG
;
A
#
# COMPACT_ATOMS: atom_id res chain seq x y z
N MET A 1 18.11 -26.62 -37.69
CA MET A 1 17.75 -25.95 -36.42
C MET A 1 16.52 -26.61 -35.86
N ASN A 2 16.54 -27.06 -34.59
CA ASN A 2 15.41 -27.74 -33.98
C ASN A 2 14.35 -26.70 -33.54
N PRO A 3 13.11 -26.76 -34.07
CA PRO A 3 12.07 -25.76 -33.78
C PRO A 3 11.73 -25.66 -32.30
N PHE A 4 11.86 -26.76 -31.54
CA PHE A 4 11.58 -26.76 -30.10
C PHE A 4 12.57 -25.92 -29.29
N ILE A 5 13.83 -25.84 -29.75
CA ILE A 5 14.87 -25.03 -29.09
C ILE A 5 14.60 -23.54 -29.31
N LEU A 6 14.14 -23.17 -30.51
CA LEU A 6 13.80 -21.78 -30.82
C LEU A 6 12.60 -21.31 -29.98
N VAL A 7 11.55 -22.13 -29.87
CA VAL A 7 10.37 -21.82 -29.07
C VAL A 7 10.75 -21.67 -27.59
N ALA A 8 11.56 -22.57 -27.05
CA ALA A 8 12.04 -22.48 -25.67
C ALA A 8 12.85 -21.20 -25.42
N ALA A 9 13.76 -20.85 -26.33
CA ALA A 9 14.53 -19.61 -26.23
C ALA A 9 13.62 -18.36 -26.26
N THR A 10 12.63 -18.33 -27.14
CA THR A 10 11.67 -17.21 -27.19
C THR A 10 10.79 -17.13 -25.95
N ALA A 11 10.35 -18.25 -25.39
CA ALA A 11 9.53 -18.26 -24.17
C ALA A 11 10.31 -17.76 -22.95
N VAL A 12 11.59 -18.14 -22.83
CA VAL A 12 12.48 -17.62 -21.79
C VAL A 12 12.71 -16.11 -21.99
N LEU A 13 12.96 -15.67 -23.22
CA LEU A 13 13.16 -14.25 -23.51
C LEU A 13 11.91 -13.42 -23.21
N VAL A 14 10.72 -13.92 -23.56
CA VAL A 14 9.43 -13.28 -23.26
C VAL A 14 9.19 -13.24 -21.76
N SER A 15 9.46 -14.33 -21.03
CA SER A 15 9.31 -14.37 -19.58
C SER A 15 10.24 -13.36 -18.88
N LEU A 16 11.50 -13.28 -19.31
CA LEU A 16 12.45 -12.28 -18.80
C LEU A 16 11.99 -10.87 -19.13
N TYR A 17 11.54 -10.62 -20.36
CA TYR A 17 11.03 -9.31 -20.76
C TYR A 17 9.81 -8.89 -19.93
N ARG A 18 8.84 -9.80 -19.75
CA ARG A 18 7.64 -9.54 -18.93
C ARG A 18 7.97 -9.28 -17.47
N ASN A 19 8.92 -10.01 -16.89
CA ASN A 19 9.26 -9.89 -15.48
C ASN A 19 10.14 -8.67 -15.15
N TYR A 20 11.07 -8.32 -16.06
CA TYR A 20 12.07 -7.27 -15.79
C TYR A 20 11.80 -5.95 -16.51
N PHE A 21 11.09 -5.97 -17.63
CA PHE A 21 10.99 -4.83 -18.54
C PHE A 21 9.59 -4.27 -18.69
N GLU A 22 8.56 -5.00 -18.24
CA GLU A 22 7.25 -4.36 -18.14
C GLU A 22 7.24 -3.39 -16.96
N PRO A 23 7.00 -2.09 -17.21
CA PRO A 23 6.64 -1.21 -16.12
C PRO A 23 5.40 -1.84 -15.47
N GLN A 24 5.50 -2.12 -14.16
CA GLN A 24 4.36 -2.54 -13.36
C GLN A 24 3.18 -1.66 -13.78
N PRO A 25 2.00 -2.23 -14.12
CA PRO A 25 0.88 -1.42 -14.53
C PRO A 25 0.75 -0.34 -13.48
N THR A 26 1.00 0.91 -13.87
CA THR A 26 0.71 2.05 -13.03
C THR A 26 -0.79 1.98 -12.91
N VAL A 27 -1.27 1.28 -11.89
CA VAL A 27 -2.64 1.36 -11.48
C VAL A 27 -2.78 2.85 -11.26
N TRP A 28 -3.51 3.54 -12.13
CA TRP A 28 -4.00 4.88 -11.87
C TRP A 28 -5.05 4.74 -10.77
N ALA A 29 -4.65 4.12 -9.66
CA ALA A 29 -5.29 4.28 -8.39
C ALA A 29 -5.09 5.76 -8.14
N ALA A 30 -6.18 6.52 -8.20
CA ALA A 30 -6.25 7.80 -7.50
C ALA A 30 -5.50 7.62 -6.18
N PRO A 31 -4.57 8.53 -5.82
CA PRO A 31 -3.67 8.32 -4.69
C PRO A 31 -4.51 7.81 -3.54
N SER A 32 -4.35 6.53 -3.19
CA SER A 32 -5.11 5.95 -2.10
C SER A 32 -4.74 6.80 -0.91
N GLN A 33 -5.70 7.56 -0.36
CA GLN A 33 -5.43 8.49 0.72
C GLN A 33 -5.05 7.63 1.92
N LEU A 34 -3.75 7.44 2.08
CA LEU A 34 -3.19 6.62 3.13
C LEU A 34 -3.44 7.37 4.42
N GLU A 35 -4.07 6.71 5.38
CA GLU A 35 -4.35 7.27 6.69
C GLU A 35 -3.59 6.43 7.71
N LEU A 36 -2.63 7.06 8.39
CA LEU A 36 -1.89 6.48 9.49
C LEU A 36 -2.53 6.96 10.78
N THR A 37 -3.21 6.06 11.48
CA THR A 37 -3.86 6.39 12.75
C THR A 37 -3.08 5.79 13.90
N TYR A 38 -2.53 6.64 14.77
CA TYR A 38 -1.77 6.21 15.96
C TYR A 38 -1.88 7.25 17.09
N PHE A 39 -1.37 6.93 18.27
CA PHE A 39 -1.24 7.91 19.34
C PHE A 39 -0.30 9.06 18.94
N ALA A 40 -0.41 10.18 19.64
CA ALA A 40 0.48 11.33 19.47
C ALA A 40 1.95 11.04 19.86
N GLU A 41 2.24 9.86 20.39
CA GLU A 41 3.58 9.37 20.71
C GLU A 41 4.26 8.66 19.52
N PRO A 42 5.60 8.70 19.40
CA PRO A 42 6.32 8.06 18.30
C PRO A 42 6.02 6.55 18.21
N GLY A 43 6.09 5.85 19.35
CA GLY A 43 5.68 4.45 19.50
C GLY A 43 6.02 3.55 18.30
N ARG A 44 5.07 2.70 17.89
CA ARG A 44 5.23 1.78 16.76
C ARG A 44 4.93 2.42 15.40
N ALA A 45 4.32 3.60 15.37
CA ALA A 45 3.97 4.27 14.12
C ALA A 45 5.13 5.06 13.51
N GLU A 46 6.16 5.40 14.30
CA GLU A 46 7.28 6.19 13.80
C GLU A 46 8.02 5.51 12.66
N LEU A 47 8.20 4.19 12.73
CA LEU A 47 8.81 3.42 11.64
C LEU A 47 8.00 3.54 10.35
N SER A 48 6.66 3.50 10.44
CA SER A 48 5.79 3.70 9.28
C SER A 48 5.88 5.13 8.74
N ARG A 49 5.89 6.16 9.61
CA ARG A 49 6.06 7.56 9.19
C ARG A 49 7.37 7.77 8.44
N LEU A 50 8.46 7.22 8.95
CA LEU A 50 9.78 7.31 8.33
C LEU A 50 9.81 6.63 6.96
N ILE A 51 9.23 5.43 6.84
CA ILE A 51 9.17 4.72 5.54
C ILE A 51 8.32 5.49 4.53
N LEU A 52 7.16 6.00 4.94
CA LEU A 52 6.27 6.76 4.07
C LEU A 52 6.92 8.08 3.62
N SER A 53 7.56 8.79 4.54
CA SER A 53 8.29 10.03 4.25
C SER A 53 9.51 9.79 3.36
N ALA A 54 10.29 8.73 3.60
CA ALA A 54 11.45 8.37 2.79
C ALA A 54 11.09 7.95 1.36
N ARG A 55 9.83 7.62 1.10
CA ARG A 55 9.31 7.21 -0.21
C ARG A 55 8.47 8.30 -0.88
N ASP A 56 8.42 9.51 -0.32
CA ASP A 56 7.57 10.63 -0.80
C ASP A 56 6.09 10.22 -0.98
N VAL A 57 5.62 9.30 -0.14
CA VAL A 57 4.23 8.86 -0.17
C VAL A 57 3.39 9.86 0.62
N VAL A 58 2.40 10.47 -0.02
CA VAL A 58 1.45 11.37 0.64
C VAL A 58 0.50 10.55 1.52
N PHE A 59 0.44 10.87 2.81
CA PHE A 59 -0.46 10.25 3.78
C PHE A 59 -0.97 11.25 4.82
N GLU A 60 -2.08 10.91 5.47
CA GLU A 60 -2.71 11.66 6.56
C GLU A 60 -2.28 11.04 7.90
N ASP A 61 -1.55 11.80 8.74
CA ASP A 61 -1.13 11.40 10.10
C ASP A 61 -2.21 11.77 11.12
N VAL A 62 -3.14 10.86 11.38
CA VAL A 62 -4.23 11.05 12.35
C VAL A 62 -3.75 10.64 13.74
N ARG A 63 -3.55 11.64 14.60
CA ARG A 63 -3.10 11.44 15.98
C ARG A 63 -4.30 11.32 16.92
N LEU A 64 -4.40 10.17 17.59
CA LEU A 64 -5.42 9.89 18.57
C LEU A 64 -4.93 10.22 19.97
N ASP A 65 -5.82 10.85 20.74
CA ASP A 65 -5.70 10.92 22.19
C ASP A 65 -6.42 9.73 22.86
N GLN A 66 -6.17 9.50 24.14
CA GLN A 66 -6.68 8.36 24.89
C GLN A 66 -8.22 8.31 24.91
N ASP A 67 -8.88 9.47 25.05
CA ASP A 67 -10.34 9.57 25.01
C ASP A 67 -10.91 9.23 23.62
N ALA A 68 -10.27 9.73 22.56
CA ALA A 68 -10.64 9.40 21.19
C ALA A 68 -10.43 7.90 20.88
N PHE A 69 -9.37 7.31 21.42
CA PHE A 69 -9.11 5.87 21.31
C PHE A 69 -10.20 5.03 21.98
N LEU A 70 -10.62 5.41 23.18
CA LEU A 70 -11.69 4.70 23.91
C LEU A 70 -13.03 4.79 23.17
N ALA A 71 -13.31 5.90 22.49
CA ALA A 71 -14.52 6.07 21.68
C ALA A 71 -14.53 5.20 20.40
N ILE A 72 -13.38 4.95 19.77
CA ILE A 72 -13.28 4.15 18.53
C ILE A 72 -13.01 2.65 18.77
N LYS A 73 -12.54 2.28 19.97
CA LYS A 73 -12.31 0.88 20.35
C LYS A 73 -13.56 0.00 20.23
N PRO A 74 -14.77 0.41 20.67
CA PRO A 74 -15.96 -0.43 20.59
C PRO A 74 -16.59 -0.49 19.19
N THR A 75 -16.30 0.46 18.29
CA THR A 75 -16.93 0.53 16.95
C THR A 75 -16.36 -0.48 15.96
N GLY A 76 -15.37 -1.28 16.35
CA GLY A 76 -14.70 -2.21 15.44
C GLY A 76 -13.85 -1.51 14.37
N TYR A 77 -13.68 -0.17 14.46
CA TYR A 77 -12.79 0.61 13.61
C TYR A 77 -11.34 0.10 13.72
N LEU A 78 -10.98 -0.37 14.92
CA LEU A 78 -9.75 -1.11 15.20
C LEU A 78 -10.00 -2.62 15.07
N ARG A 79 -9.66 -3.20 13.92
CA ARG A 79 -9.74 -4.66 13.73
C ARG A 79 -8.74 -5.32 14.71
N LEU A 80 -9.25 -6.09 15.67
CA LEU A 80 -8.49 -6.79 16.73
C LEU A 80 -7.71 -5.90 17.73
N GLY A 81 -8.24 -4.73 18.13
CA GLY A 81 -7.68 -3.99 19.29
C GLY A 81 -6.17 -3.68 19.19
N SER A 82 -5.65 -3.65 17.97
CA SER A 82 -4.24 -3.46 17.68
C SER A 82 -3.92 -1.97 17.75
N TYR A 83 -2.82 -1.62 18.43
CA TYR A 83 -2.42 -0.23 18.65
C TYR A 83 -1.95 0.49 17.38
N THR A 84 -1.69 -0.23 16.28
CA THR A 84 -1.20 0.34 15.03
C THR A 84 -2.16 0.03 13.89
N LEU A 85 -2.80 1.06 13.34
CA LEU A 85 -3.57 0.96 12.10
C LEU A 85 -2.86 1.74 11.00
N ILE A 86 -2.51 1.05 9.93
CA ILE A 86 -2.28 1.67 8.63
C ILE A 86 -3.55 1.39 7.83
N LYS A 87 -4.38 2.42 7.62
CA LYS A 87 -5.59 2.29 6.81
C LYS A 87 -5.29 2.82 5.42
N ILE A 88 -5.27 1.93 4.44
CA ILE A 88 -5.24 2.33 3.04
C ILE A 88 -6.69 2.63 2.64
N LYS A 89 -7.11 3.90 2.60
CA LYS A 89 -8.36 4.25 1.88
C LYS A 89 -8.07 4.13 0.38
N GLN A 90 -8.22 2.94 -0.17
CA GLN A 90 -8.27 2.77 -1.62
C GLN A 90 -9.57 3.39 -2.12
N ARG A 91 -9.51 4.64 -2.61
CA ARG A 91 -10.60 5.21 -3.39
C ARG A 91 -10.49 4.63 -4.79
N VAL A 92 -11.22 3.54 -5.06
CA VAL A 92 -11.37 3.00 -6.42
C VAL A 92 -12.11 4.06 -7.23
N SER A 93 -11.36 4.88 -7.96
CA SER A 93 -11.92 5.82 -8.92
C SER A 93 -12.20 5.07 -10.22
N ILE A 94 -13.39 4.47 -10.30
CA ILE A 94 -13.94 4.01 -11.58
C ILE A 94 -14.30 5.27 -12.38
N SER A 95 -13.47 5.61 -13.37
CA SER A 95 -13.81 6.60 -14.40
C SER A 95 -14.93 6.02 -15.27
N PRO A 96 -16.07 6.69 -15.45
CA PRO A 96 -17.05 6.29 -16.44
C PRO A 96 -16.43 6.61 -17.82
N GLY A 97 -16.33 5.58 -18.67
CA GLY A 97 -16.08 5.73 -20.10
C GLY A 97 -17.38 5.99 -20.85
#